data_AF-Q3ALZ8-F1
#
_entry.id   AF-Q3ALZ8-F1
#
_cell.length_a   1.000
_cell.length_b   1.000
_cell.length_c   1.000
_cell.angle_alpha   90.00
_cell.angle_beta   90.00
_cell.angle_gamma   90.00
#
_symmetry.space_group_name_H-M   'P 1'
#
loop_
_entity.id
_entity.type
_entity.pdbx_description
1 polymer ?
#
loop_
_entity_poly.entity_id
_entity_poly.type
_entity_poly.pdbx_seq_one_letter_code
_entity_poly.pdbx_strand_id
1 'polypeptide(L)'
;MAEITATVRPTREEVVPSRKRVKLPAWLEVAKPRLIPLLLATTLGGMALSEGWPLSSPRLVCTLGGGALASAAAGVLNCLWEQDLDGRMARTSGRALPSGRLSPTSAFIGAIACTLAAAMLLVSGVNCLAAGLSLLGLCSYVLLYTALLKPRTSQNIVIGGVAGAIPPLVGAAAATGHVGLGGWWLFALVMVWTPAHFWALALLLREDYRAVGIPMLPVVKGPVVTARAIKTYGWITVLLSSLGVFALPSGGAFYGVMLLPYNARLLQLVDRLSLDPDSLVNAKALFRWSILYLFGVCLLLILSRTDLASGFTHQVIQLLSLPTGVH
;
A
#
# COMPACT_ATOMS: atom_id res chain seq x y z
N MET A 1 -40.20 28.89 5.93
CA MET A 1 -38.90 29.03 6.64
C MET A 1 -38.29 27.66 6.94
N ALA A 2 -37.79 26.99 5.90
CA ALA A 2 -36.74 25.98 5.98
C ALA A 2 -36.25 25.80 4.53
N GLU A 3 -35.37 26.71 4.10
CA GLU A 3 -34.62 26.54 2.86
C GLU A 3 -33.76 25.29 3.07
N ILE A 4 -34.21 24.16 2.53
CA ILE A 4 -33.37 22.97 2.40
C ILE A 4 -32.26 23.39 1.45
N THR A 5 -31.15 23.82 2.03
CA THR A 5 -29.90 24.05 1.31
C THR A 5 -29.54 22.71 0.69
N ALA A 6 -29.91 22.52 -0.58
CA ALA A 6 -29.49 21.37 -1.34
C ALA A 6 -27.96 21.40 -1.37
N THR A 7 -27.33 20.64 -0.49
CA THR A 7 -25.88 20.48 -0.45
C THR A 7 -25.49 19.88 -1.79
N VAL A 8 -25.06 20.74 -2.71
CA VAL A 8 -24.59 20.36 -4.04
C VAL A 8 -23.51 19.30 -3.84
N ARG A 9 -23.80 18.07 -4.23
CA ARG A 9 -22.82 16.97 -4.14
C ARG A 9 -21.65 17.37 -5.04
N PRO A 10 -20.42 17.43 -4.49
CA PRO A 10 -19.29 17.95 -5.24
C PRO A 10 -19.04 17.09 -6.47
N THR A 11 -18.75 17.77 -7.58
CA THR A 11 -18.61 17.11 -8.88
C THR A 11 -17.38 16.22 -8.90
N ARG A 12 -17.36 15.21 -9.77
CA ARG A 12 -16.22 14.29 -9.89
C ARG A 12 -14.89 15.04 -10.06
N GLU A 13 -14.87 16.14 -10.82
CA GLU A 13 -13.66 16.94 -11.06
C GLU A 13 -13.15 17.66 -9.79
N GLU A 14 -14.05 18.09 -8.91
CA GLU A 14 -13.71 18.69 -7.61
C GLU A 14 -13.14 17.65 -6.63
N VAL A 15 -13.67 16.43 -6.67
CA VAL A 15 -13.37 15.41 -5.67
C VAL A 15 -12.20 14.52 -6.10
N VAL A 16 -12.11 14.12 -7.36
CA VAL A 16 -10.94 13.35 -7.83
C VAL A 16 -9.70 14.23 -7.64
N PRO A 17 -8.61 13.75 -7.02
CA PRO A 17 -7.42 14.55 -6.76
C PRO A 17 -6.75 14.98 -8.08
N SER A 18 -7.26 16.05 -8.68
CA SER A 18 -6.62 16.88 -9.69
C SER A 18 -5.78 17.91 -8.93
N ARG A 19 -4.49 17.62 -8.74
CA ARG A 19 -3.56 18.57 -8.09
C ARG A 19 -2.50 19.01 -9.07
N LYS A 20 -2.06 20.27 -8.89
CA LYS A 20 -1.05 21.01 -9.67
C LYS A 20 -0.08 20.07 -10.38
N ARG A 21 -0.09 20.13 -11.71
CA ARG A 21 0.77 19.32 -12.60
C ARG A 21 2.23 19.70 -12.38
N VAL A 22 2.89 19.12 -11.38
CA VAL A 22 4.34 18.99 -11.42
C VAL A 22 4.63 18.10 -12.61
N LYS A 23 5.08 18.69 -13.72
CA LYS A 23 5.49 17.96 -14.92
C LYS A 23 6.78 17.21 -14.57
N LEU A 24 6.64 15.92 -14.29
CA LEU A 24 7.79 15.05 -14.15
C LEU A 24 8.42 14.81 -15.53
N PRO A 25 9.75 14.59 -15.59
CA PRO A 25 10.39 14.01 -16.75
C PRO A 25 9.68 12.71 -17.16
N ALA A 26 9.65 12.41 -18.46
CA ALA A 26 8.92 11.27 -19.01
C ALA A 26 9.25 9.93 -18.32
N TRP A 27 10.54 9.70 -18.02
CA TRP A 27 11.02 8.54 -17.28
C TRP A 27 10.48 8.44 -15.85
N LEU A 28 10.46 9.56 -15.11
CA LEU A 28 9.91 9.58 -13.75
C LEU A 28 8.38 9.48 -13.76
N GLU A 29 7.72 9.90 -14.83
CA GLU A 29 6.27 9.73 -14.98
C GLU A 29 5.89 8.25 -15.04
N VAL A 30 6.59 7.46 -15.85
CA VAL A 30 6.31 6.01 -16.02
C VAL A 30 6.78 5.16 -14.84
N ALA A 31 7.79 5.61 -14.08
CA ALA A 31 8.26 4.91 -12.88
C ALA A 31 7.29 4.99 -11.68
N LYS A 32 6.23 5.81 -11.76
CA LYS A 32 5.23 6.01 -10.69
C LYS A 32 5.83 6.24 -9.29
N PRO A 33 6.72 7.24 -9.12
CA PRO A 33 7.48 7.46 -7.88
C PRO A 33 6.59 7.74 -6.66
N ARG A 34 5.32 8.10 -6.85
CA ARG A 34 4.36 8.33 -5.77
C ARG A 34 3.99 7.04 -5.02
N LEU A 35 4.15 5.88 -5.63
CA LEU A 35 3.84 4.58 -5.01
C LEU A 35 5.02 4.04 -4.18
N ILE A 36 6.24 4.40 -4.58
CA ILE A 36 7.47 3.85 -4.01
C ILE A 36 7.61 4.13 -2.51
N PRO A 37 7.36 5.35 -1.97
CA PRO A 37 7.54 5.62 -0.55
C PRO A 37 6.74 4.69 0.38
N LEU A 38 5.50 4.35 0.01
CA LEU A 38 4.69 3.47 0.85
C LEU A 38 5.20 2.03 0.81
N LEU A 39 5.67 1.55 -0.35
CA LEU A 39 6.29 0.24 -0.49
C LEU A 39 7.59 0.16 0.32
N LEU A 40 8.39 1.22 0.31
CA LEU A 40 9.61 1.29 1.12
C LEU A 40 9.30 1.37 2.62
N ALA A 41 8.25 2.08 3.02
CA ALA A 41 7.80 2.11 4.40
C ALA A 41 7.36 0.73 4.90
N THR A 42 6.65 -0.04 4.09
CA THR A 42 6.26 -1.41 4.46
C THR A 42 7.46 -2.36 4.48
N THR A 43 8.46 -2.17 3.61
CA THR A 43 9.76 -2.84 3.73
C THR A 43 10.46 -2.51 5.04
N LEU A 44 10.53 -1.24 5.45
CA LEU A 44 11.10 -0.84 6.74
C LEU A 44 10.32 -1.45 7.91
N GLY A 45 9.00 -1.48 7.84
CA GLY A 45 8.16 -2.16 8.84
C GLY A 45 8.48 -3.65 8.96
N GLY A 46 8.69 -4.32 7.82
CA GLY A 46 9.14 -5.72 7.78
C GLY A 46 10.50 -5.93 8.44
N MET A 47 11.45 -5.01 8.24
CA MET A 47 12.73 -5.05 8.93
C MET A 47 12.56 -4.87 10.44
N ALA A 48 11.77 -3.88 10.88
CA ALA A 48 11.56 -3.57 12.30
C ALA A 48 10.90 -4.71 13.09
N LEU A 49 10.11 -5.55 12.43
CA LEU A 49 9.50 -6.75 13.01
C LEU A 49 10.50 -7.91 13.18
N SER A 50 11.66 -7.84 12.54
CA SER A 50 12.68 -8.88 12.63
C SER A 50 13.65 -8.64 13.77
N GLU A 51 14.20 -9.73 14.32
CA GLU A 51 15.20 -9.69 15.40
C GLU A 51 16.52 -9.03 14.99
N GLY A 52 16.87 -9.09 13.69
CA GLY A 52 18.07 -8.46 13.13
C GLY A 52 17.98 -6.94 12.94
N TRP A 53 16.96 -6.28 13.48
CA TRP A 53 16.82 -4.83 13.48
C TRP A 53 17.56 -4.19 14.67
N PRO A 54 18.27 -3.04 14.48
CA PRO A 54 18.45 -2.30 13.23
C PRO A 54 19.54 -2.89 12.32
N LEU A 55 19.36 -2.70 11.01
CA LEU A 55 20.37 -3.10 10.02
C LEU A 55 21.53 -2.11 9.99
N SER A 56 22.71 -2.58 9.56
CA SER A 56 23.83 -1.71 9.20
C SER A 56 23.45 -0.78 8.02
N SER A 57 24.00 0.44 8.02
CA SER A 57 23.71 1.45 6.98
C SER A 57 23.87 0.93 5.55
N PRO A 58 24.92 0.14 5.19
CA PRO A 58 25.04 -0.41 3.84
C PRO A 58 23.89 -1.35 3.46
N ARG A 59 23.49 -2.26 4.36
CA ARG A 59 22.42 -3.23 4.08
C ARG A 59 21.07 -2.52 3.96
N LEU A 60 20.83 -1.51 4.79
CA LEU A 60 19.63 -0.68 4.72
C LEU A 60 19.54 0.05 3.36
N VAL A 61 20.63 0.72 2.94
CA VAL A 61 20.70 1.43 1.66
C VAL A 61 20.51 0.47 0.48
N CYS A 62 21.17 -0.70 0.50
CA CYS A 62 21.00 -1.69 -0.54
C CYS A 62 19.56 -2.21 -0.62
N THR A 63 18.91 -2.44 0.53
CA THR A 63 17.54 -2.94 0.55
C THR A 63 16.54 -1.91 0.02
N LEU A 64 16.64 -0.67 0.49
CA LEU A 64 15.73 0.41 0.06
C LEU A 64 15.99 0.83 -1.39
N GLY A 65 17.26 0.92 -1.79
CA GLY A 65 17.65 1.20 -3.17
C GLY A 65 17.18 0.12 -4.13
N GLY A 66 17.36 -1.15 -3.76
CA GLY A 66 16.93 -2.30 -4.56
C GLY A 66 15.41 -2.36 -4.69
N GLY A 67 14.71 -2.18 -3.57
CA GLY A 67 13.24 -2.09 -3.54
C GLY A 67 12.70 -0.91 -4.38
N ALA A 68 13.36 0.24 -4.34
CA ALA A 68 12.97 1.41 -5.13
C ALA A 68 13.15 1.17 -6.64
N LEU A 69 14.29 0.59 -7.04
CA LEU A 69 14.57 0.24 -8.44
C LEU A 69 13.60 -0.82 -8.97
N ALA A 70 13.33 -1.87 -8.19
CA ALA A 70 12.36 -2.90 -8.56
C ALA A 70 10.94 -2.32 -8.68
N SER A 71 10.53 -1.45 -7.75
CA SER A 71 9.23 -0.77 -7.80
C SER A 71 9.11 0.16 -9.01
N ALA A 72 10.17 0.90 -9.33
CA ALA A 72 10.23 1.74 -10.52
C ALA A 72 10.11 0.90 -11.80
N ALA A 73 10.87 -0.19 -11.91
CA ALA A 73 10.80 -1.12 -13.04
C ALA A 73 9.38 -1.71 -13.22
N ALA A 74 8.75 -2.13 -12.11
CA ALA A 74 7.37 -2.62 -12.12
C ALA A 74 6.38 -1.55 -12.62
N GLY A 75 6.57 -0.29 -12.21
CA GLY A 75 5.79 0.85 -12.69
C GLY A 75 5.92 1.08 -14.19
N VAL A 76 7.16 1.04 -14.72
CA VAL A 76 7.43 1.21 -16.15
C VAL A 76 6.81 0.07 -16.97
N LEU A 77 7.02 -1.18 -16.56
CA LEU A 77 6.47 -2.37 -17.25
C LEU A 77 4.94 -2.38 -17.22
N ASN A 78 4.32 -1.98 -16.11
CA ASN A 78 2.88 -1.80 -16.06
C ASN A 78 2.40 -0.71 -17.05
N CYS A 79 3.08 0.44 -17.14
CA CYS A 79 2.70 1.47 -18.12
C CYS A 79 2.88 1.01 -19.57
N LEU A 80 3.93 0.23 -19.86
CA LEU A 80 4.16 -0.37 -21.18
C LEU A 80 3.02 -1.32 -21.55
N TRP A 81 2.62 -2.20 -20.64
CA TRP A 81 1.52 -3.13 -20.87
C TRP A 81 0.19 -2.42 -21.11
N GLU A 82 -0.04 -1.29 -20.43
CA GLU A 82 -1.30 -0.55 -20.49
C GLU A 82 -1.29 0.60 -21.51
N GLN A 83 -0.23 0.75 -22.32
CA GLN A 83 -0.04 1.90 -23.21
C GLN A 83 -1.23 2.11 -24.16
N ASP A 84 -1.73 1.06 -24.80
CA ASP A 84 -2.84 1.17 -25.76
C ASP A 84 -4.16 1.53 -25.07
N LEU A 85 -4.41 0.94 -23.90
CA LEU A 85 -5.58 1.28 -23.08
C LEU A 85 -5.51 2.73 -22.61
N ASP A 86 -4.35 3.17 -22.15
CA ASP A 86 -4.11 4.54 -21.70
C ASP A 86 -4.24 5.55 -22.87
N GLY A 87 -3.86 5.16 -24.10
CA GLY A 87 -4.04 5.97 -25.31
C GLY A 87 -5.50 6.20 -25.69
N ARG A 88 -6.39 5.25 -25.37
CA ARG A 88 -7.83 5.34 -25.66
C ARG A 88 -8.62 6.16 -24.62
N MET A 89 -7.99 6.57 -23.53
CA MET A 89 -8.61 7.33 -22.45
C MET A 89 -8.20 8.81 -22.53
N ALA A 90 -9.17 9.73 -22.65
CA ALA A 90 -8.92 11.17 -22.78
C ALA A 90 -8.02 11.76 -21.66
N ARG A 91 -8.09 11.19 -20.45
CA ARG A 91 -7.28 11.63 -19.30
C ARG A 91 -5.80 11.21 -19.41
N THR A 92 -5.52 10.08 -20.05
CA THR A 92 -4.20 9.42 -20.01
C THR A 92 -3.50 9.39 -21.36
N SER A 93 -4.17 9.74 -22.44
CA SER A 93 -3.58 9.85 -23.77
C SER A 93 -2.37 10.80 -23.83
N GLY A 94 -2.32 11.82 -22.96
CA GLY A 94 -1.18 12.74 -22.84
C GLY A 94 0.02 12.21 -22.04
N ARG A 95 -0.04 10.99 -21.50
CA ARG A 95 1.06 10.41 -20.71
C ARG A 95 2.27 10.09 -21.56
N ALA A 96 3.45 10.02 -20.94
CA ALA A 96 4.74 9.88 -21.63
C ALA A 96 4.78 8.77 -22.71
N LEU A 97 4.27 7.56 -22.40
CA LEU A 97 4.25 6.44 -23.35
C LEU A 97 3.14 6.60 -24.42
N PRO A 98 1.85 6.77 -24.08
CA PRO A 98 0.80 6.94 -25.10
C PRO A 98 1.00 8.14 -26.03
N SER A 99 1.59 9.24 -25.55
CA SER A 99 1.87 10.43 -26.36
C SER A 99 3.14 10.34 -27.20
N GLY A 100 3.92 9.25 -27.10
CA GLY A 100 5.18 9.08 -27.82
C GLY A 100 6.35 9.91 -27.27
N ARG A 101 6.19 10.65 -26.16
CA ARG A 101 7.30 11.39 -25.51
C ARG A 101 8.39 10.46 -24.97
N LEU A 102 8.10 9.17 -24.80
CA LEU A 102 9.05 8.14 -24.43
C LEU A 102 8.87 6.95 -25.37
N SER A 103 9.98 6.48 -25.97
CA SER A 103 9.97 5.27 -26.80
C SER A 103 9.63 4.03 -25.97
N PRO A 104 8.69 3.17 -26.40
CA PRO A 104 8.38 1.91 -25.72
C PRO A 104 9.60 1.00 -25.57
N THR A 105 10.45 0.93 -26.60
CA THR A 105 11.68 0.14 -26.58
C THR A 105 12.66 0.67 -25.54
N SER A 106 12.87 1.99 -25.47
CA SER A 106 13.74 2.59 -24.47
C SER A 106 13.21 2.34 -23.06
N ALA A 107 11.90 2.53 -22.85
CA ALA A 107 11.25 2.26 -21.57
C ALA A 107 11.42 0.80 -21.14
N PHE A 108 11.29 -0.16 -22.06
CA PHE A 108 11.48 -1.58 -21.78
C PHE A 108 12.93 -1.88 -21.37
N ILE A 109 13.92 -1.41 -22.16
CA ILE A 109 15.34 -1.58 -21.83
C ILE A 109 15.66 -0.98 -20.45
N GLY A 110 15.15 0.23 -20.17
CA GLY A 110 15.34 0.89 -18.88
C GLY A 110 14.73 0.09 -17.72
N ALA A 111 13.56 -0.50 -17.90
CA ALA A 111 12.93 -1.33 -16.87
C ALA A 111 13.70 -2.63 -16.61
N ILE A 112 14.21 -3.29 -17.66
CA ILE A 112 15.07 -4.47 -17.52
C ILE A 112 16.39 -4.11 -16.83
N ALA A 113 17.03 -3.00 -17.22
CA ALA A 113 18.24 -2.51 -16.56
C ALA A 113 18.00 -2.21 -15.07
N CYS A 114 16.90 -1.55 -14.71
CA CYS A 114 16.53 -1.31 -13.31
C CYS A 114 16.26 -2.62 -12.54
N THR A 115 15.65 -3.61 -13.20
CA THR A 115 15.39 -4.94 -12.59
C THR A 115 16.70 -5.66 -12.28
N LEU A 116 17.64 -5.67 -13.23
CA LEU A 116 18.96 -6.27 -13.04
C LEU A 116 19.77 -5.52 -11.97
N ALA A 117 19.76 -4.19 -11.99
CA ALA A 117 20.42 -3.38 -10.97
C ALA A 117 19.83 -3.62 -9.57
N ALA A 118 18.50 -3.71 -9.45
CA ALA A 118 17.84 -4.05 -8.18
C ALA A 118 18.27 -5.44 -7.67
N ALA A 119 18.26 -6.44 -8.54
CA ALA A 119 18.67 -7.80 -8.20
C ALA A 119 20.15 -7.85 -7.77
N MET A 120 21.05 -7.22 -8.52
CA MET A 120 22.47 -7.16 -8.19
C MET A 120 22.71 -6.48 -6.83
N LEU A 121 22.04 -5.35 -6.57
CA LEU A 121 22.18 -4.61 -5.32
C LEU A 121 21.69 -5.44 -4.12
N LEU A 122 20.58 -6.17 -4.27
CA LEU A 122 20.03 -7.02 -3.21
C LEU A 122 20.86 -8.30 -3.00
N VAL A 123 21.32 -8.97 -4.06
CA VAL A 123 22.14 -10.18 -3.93
C VAL A 123 23.50 -9.86 -3.29
N SER A 124 24.15 -8.78 -3.73
CA SER A 124 25.49 -8.41 -3.24
C SER A 124 25.46 -7.74 -1.85
N GLY A 125 24.48 -6.89 -1.59
CA GLY A 125 24.42 -6.09 -0.36
C GLY A 125 23.52 -6.66 0.75
N VAL A 126 22.66 -7.63 0.43
CA VAL A 126 21.60 -8.11 1.34
C VAL A 126 21.57 -9.63 1.42
N ASN A 127 20.90 -10.30 0.49
CA ASN A 127 20.86 -11.75 0.29
C ASN A 127 19.98 -12.15 -0.90
N CYS A 128 20.12 -13.38 -1.37
CA CYS A 128 19.35 -13.93 -2.49
C CYS A 128 17.85 -14.01 -2.20
N LEU A 129 17.44 -14.24 -0.95
CA LEU A 129 16.02 -14.34 -0.61
C LEU A 129 15.30 -12.99 -0.82
N ALA A 130 15.87 -11.90 -0.32
CA ALA A 130 15.34 -10.55 -0.53
C ALA A 130 15.28 -10.19 -2.03
N ALA A 131 16.31 -10.54 -2.80
CA ALA A 131 16.32 -10.35 -4.24
C ALA A 131 15.20 -11.13 -4.96
N GLY A 132 15.05 -12.41 -4.62
CA GLY A 132 14.01 -13.29 -5.18
C GLY A 132 12.60 -12.81 -4.83
N LEU A 133 12.36 -12.39 -3.59
CA LEU A 133 11.09 -11.81 -3.16
C LEU A 133 10.80 -10.49 -3.90
N SER A 134 11.80 -9.62 -4.06
CA SER A 134 11.63 -8.37 -4.81
C SER A 134 11.26 -8.63 -6.27
N LEU A 135 11.90 -9.62 -6.92
CA LEU A 135 11.57 -10.03 -8.28
C LEU A 135 10.16 -10.65 -8.35
N LEU A 136 9.79 -11.48 -7.38
CA LEU A 136 8.44 -12.03 -7.26
C LEU A 136 7.39 -10.92 -7.14
N GLY A 137 7.65 -9.86 -6.38
CA GLY A 137 6.78 -8.70 -6.25
C GLY A 137 6.58 -7.97 -7.59
N LEU A 138 7.68 -7.71 -8.30
CA LEU A 138 7.64 -7.10 -9.63
C LEU A 138 6.83 -7.97 -10.62
N CYS A 139 7.15 -9.26 -10.72
CA CYS A 139 6.46 -10.19 -11.62
C CYS A 139 4.98 -10.33 -11.26
N SER A 140 4.64 -10.37 -9.97
CA SER A 140 3.25 -10.42 -9.52
C SER A 140 2.49 -9.15 -9.91
N TYR A 141 3.11 -7.97 -9.86
CA TYR A 141 2.44 -6.75 -10.26
C TYR A 141 2.17 -6.70 -11.76
N VAL A 142 3.15 -7.07 -12.57
CA VAL A 142 3.08 -6.97 -14.04
C VAL A 142 2.27 -8.12 -14.62
N LEU A 143 2.59 -9.37 -14.29
CA LEU A 143 1.98 -10.54 -14.92
C LEU A 143 0.67 -10.93 -14.25
N LEU A 144 0.68 -11.11 -12.93
CA LEU A 144 -0.50 -11.57 -12.20
C LEU A 144 -1.57 -10.46 -12.11
N TYR A 145 -1.23 -9.28 -11.61
CA TYR A 145 -2.21 -8.21 -11.50
C TYR A 145 -2.53 -7.54 -12.84
N THR A 146 -1.53 -6.95 -13.51
CA THR A 146 -1.77 -6.09 -14.68
C THR A 146 -2.26 -6.91 -15.88
N ALA A 147 -1.53 -7.95 -16.27
CA ALA A 147 -1.84 -8.72 -17.47
C ALA A 147 -3.01 -9.70 -17.26
N LEU A 148 -3.05 -10.42 -16.14
CA LEU A 148 -4.02 -11.49 -15.92
C LEU A 148 -5.32 -11.01 -15.25
N LEU A 149 -5.23 -10.49 -14.03
CA LEU A 149 -6.40 -10.29 -13.17
C LEU A 149 -7.18 -9.02 -13.50
N LYS A 150 -6.50 -7.88 -13.65
CA LYS A 150 -7.12 -6.55 -13.82
C LYS A 150 -8.20 -6.53 -14.91
N PRO A 151 -7.97 -7.06 -16.14
CA PRO A 151 -8.99 -7.04 -17.19
C PRO A 151 -10.07 -8.14 -17.07
N ARG A 152 -9.90 -9.16 -16.21
CA ARG A 152 -10.73 -10.38 -16.25
C ARG A 152 -11.68 -10.57 -15.07
N THR A 153 -11.40 -9.99 -13.90
CA THR A 153 -12.18 -10.28 -12.69
C THR A 153 -12.34 -9.08 -11.78
N SER A 154 -13.47 -9.04 -11.05
CA SER A 154 -13.71 -8.06 -9.97
C SER A 154 -12.94 -8.36 -8.69
N GLN A 155 -12.35 -9.55 -8.58
CA GLN A 155 -11.43 -9.94 -7.49
C GLN A 155 -9.98 -9.54 -7.77
N ASN A 156 -9.74 -8.72 -8.80
CA ASN A 156 -8.41 -8.32 -9.24
C ASN A 156 -7.57 -7.65 -8.15
N ILE A 157 -8.19 -6.85 -7.28
CA ILE A 157 -7.52 -6.17 -6.17
C ILE A 157 -7.23 -7.11 -5.00
N VAL A 158 -8.14 -8.04 -4.70
CA VAL A 158 -7.97 -8.97 -3.59
C VAL A 158 -6.78 -9.89 -3.85
N ILE A 159 -6.74 -10.49 -5.05
CA ILE A 159 -5.64 -11.41 -5.43
C ILE A 159 -4.41 -10.62 -5.86
N GLY A 160 -4.59 -9.55 -6.64
CA GLY A 160 -3.48 -8.72 -7.12
C GLY A 160 -2.77 -7.93 -6.01
N GLY A 161 -3.38 -7.81 -4.84
CA GLY A 161 -2.77 -7.20 -3.65
C GLY A 161 -1.48 -7.88 -3.20
N VAL A 162 -1.24 -9.14 -3.61
CA VAL A 162 -0.01 -9.89 -3.31
C VAL A 162 1.24 -9.09 -3.68
N ALA A 163 1.23 -8.45 -4.85
CA ALA A 163 2.37 -7.67 -5.31
C ALA A 163 2.72 -6.50 -4.36
N GLY A 164 1.71 -5.82 -3.82
CA GLY A 164 1.89 -4.73 -2.86
C GLY A 164 2.21 -5.21 -1.45
N ALA A 165 1.93 -6.47 -1.12
CA ALA A 165 2.15 -7.06 0.20
C ALA A 165 3.52 -7.75 0.36
N ILE A 166 4.24 -8.01 -0.73
CA ILE A 166 5.59 -8.61 -0.73
C ILE A 166 6.70 -7.73 -0.09
N PRO A 167 6.71 -6.39 -0.19
CA PRO A 167 7.80 -5.57 0.37
C PRO A 167 8.10 -5.79 1.87
N PRO A 168 7.10 -6.00 2.76
CA PRO A 168 7.32 -6.52 4.11
C PRO A 168 8.21 -7.76 4.19
N LEU A 169 7.98 -8.75 3.33
CA LEU A 169 8.76 -10.00 3.29
C LEU A 169 10.20 -9.72 2.86
N VAL A 170 10.40 -8.83 1.89
CA VAL A 170 11.73 -8.37 1.45
C VAL A 170 12.47 -7.72 2.62
N GLY A 171 11.79 -6.86 3.39
CA GLY A 171 12.36 -6.22 4.56
C GLY A 171 12.75 -7.21 5.66
N ALA A 172 11.86 -8.16 5.97
CA ALA A 172 12.14 -9.17 6.98
C ALA A 172 13.32 -10.08 6.57
N ALA A 173 13.33 -10.55 5.32
CA ALA A 173 14.42 -11.32 4.74
C ALA A 173 15.74 -10.54 4.71
N ALA A 174 15.69 -9.22 4.49
CA ALA A 174 16.89 -8.38 4.54
C ALA A 174 17.47 -8.29 5.96
N ALA A 175 16.63 -8.30 6.99
CA ALA A 175 17.07 -8.21 8.37
C ALA A 175 17.74 -9.49 8.87
N THR A 176 17.14 -10.66 8.62
CA THR A 176 17.56 -11.93 9.26
C THR A 176 17.92 -13.06 8.28
N GLY A 177 17.77 -12.85 6.97
CA GLY A 177 17.97 -13.92 5.97
C GLY A 177 16.80 -14.89 5.83
N HIS A 178 15.73 -14.71 6.62
CA HIS A 178 14.45 -15.42 6.52
C HIS A 178 13.30 -14.44 6.78
N VAL A 179 12.05 -14.84 6.50
CA VAL A 179 10.89 -13.94 6.66
C VAL A 179 10.39 -13.86 8.11
N GLY A 180 10.32 -14.99 8.82
CA GLY A 180 9.73 -15.05 10.17
C GLY A 180 8.23 -14.74 10.20
N LEU A 181 7.60 -14.91 11.36
CA LEU A 181 6.15 -14.69 11.51
C LEU A 181 5.76 -13.21 11.42
N GLY A 182 6.60 -12.30 11.93
CA GLY A 182 6.36 -10.86 11.84
C GLY A 182 6.24 -10.36 10.39
N GLY A 183 7.14 -10.81 9.50
CA GLY A 183 7.07 -10.50 8.07
C GLY A 183 5.77 -10.98 7.42
N TRP A 184 5.34 -12.20 7.72
CA TRP A 184 4.07 -12.75 7.23
C TRP A 184 2.84 -12.04 7.79
N TRP A 185 2.88 -11.60 9.06
CA TRP A 185 1.83 -10.79 9.64
C TRP A 185 1.66 -9.47 8.90
N LEU A 186 2.74 -8.74 8.63
CA LEU A 186 2.65 -7.47 7.92
C LEU A 186 2.26 -7.67 6.45
N PHE A 187 2.71 -8.76 5.80
CA PHE A 187 2.19 -9.16 4.50
C PHE A 187 0.66 -9.36 4.53
N ALA A 188 0.15 -10.12 5.50
CA ALA A 188 -1.28 -10.36 5.65
C ALA A 188 -2.04 -9.06 5.93
N LEU A 189 -1.48 -8.16 6.75
CA LEU A 189 -2.05 -6.84 7.01
C LEU A 189 -2.18 -6.01 5.74
N VAL A 190 -1.14 -5.94 4.92
CA VAL A 190 -1.18 -5.21 3.64
C VAL A 190 -2.18 -5.86 2.68
N MET A 191 -2.26 -7.18 2.64
CA MET A 191 -3.25 -7.92 1.83
C MET A 191 -4.69 -7.54 2.17
N VAL A 192 -5.06 -7.53 3.46
CA VAL A 192 -6.44 -7.20 3.88
C VAL A 192 -6.74 -5.69 3.80
N TRP A 193 -5.72 -4.85 3.97
CA TRP A 193 -5.85 -3.40 3.80
C TRP A 193 -6.09 -3.00 2.34
N THR A 194 -5.48 -3.74 1.40
CA THR A 194 -5.47 -3.38 -0.03
C THR A 194 -6.87 -3.23 -0.64
N PRO A 195 -7.83 -4.16 -0.44
CA PRO A 195 -9.19 -4.01 -0.94
C PRO A 195 -9.91 -2.76 -0.42
N ALA A 196 -9.84 -2.49 0.88
CA ALA A 196 -10.47 -1.31 1.48
C ALA A 196 -9.87 -0.01 0.92
N HIS A 197 -8.55 0.05 0.79
CA HIS A 197 -7.85 1.20 0.22
C HIS A 197 -8.19 1.41 -1.26
N PHE A 198 -8.02 0.39 -2.09
CA PHE A 198 -8.14 0.55 -3.54
C PHE A 198 -9.59 0.69 -3.97
N TRP A 199 -10.55 -0.01 -3.35
CA TRP A 199 -11.96 0.16 -3.71
C TRP A 199 -12.49 1.55 -3.36
N ALA A 200 -11.97 2.19 -2.31
CA ALA A 200 -12.26 3.61 -2.05
C ALA A 200 -11.83 4.50 -3.23
N LEU A 201 -10.66 4.23 -3.83
CA LEU A 201 -10.25 4.90 -5.08
C LEU A 201 -11.13 4.49 -6.27
N ALA A 202 -11.49 3.21 -6.37
CA ALA A 202 -12.29 2.70 -7.48
C ALA A 202 -13.71 3.29 -7.50
N LEU A 203 -14.27 3.66 -6.34
CA LEU A 203 -15.53 4.42 -6.27
C LEU A 203 -15.38 5.81 -6.93
N LEU A 204 -14.26 6.50 -6.71
CA LEU A 204 -13.98 7.81 -7.33
C LEU A 204 -13.76 7.72 -8.84
N LEU A 205 -13.20 6.61 -9.31
CA LEU A 205 -12.82 6.38 -10.71
C LEU A 205 -13.77 5.40 -11.42
N ARG A 206 -14.97 5.17 -10.86
CA ARG A 206 -15.91 4.15 -11.35
C ARG A 206 -16.24 4.34 -12.83
N GLU A 207 -16.55 5.56 -13.24
CA GLU A 207 -16.92 5.85 -14.62
C GLU A 207 -15.72 5.73 -15.58
N ASP A 208 -14.49 5.98 -15.13
CA ASP A 208 -13.30 5.72 -15.94
C ASP A 208 -13.14 4.23 -16.21
N TYR A 209 -13.27 3.40 -15.16
CA TYR A 209 -13.16 1.95 -15.31
C TYR A 209 -14.28 1.38 -16.18
N ARG A 210 -15.51 1.91 -16.05
CA ARG A 210 -16.65 1.56 -16.89
C ARG A 210 -16.37 1.88 -18.37
N ALA A 211 -15.81 3.06 -18.66
CA ALA A 211 -15.55 3.51 -20.03
C ALA A 211 -14.55 2.61 -20.78
N VAL A 212 -13.60 1.98 -20.08
CA VAL A 212 -12.64 1.04 -20.68
C VAL A 212 -12.94 -0.43 -20.41
N GLY A 213 -14.13 -0.74 -19.87
CA GLY A 213 -14.56 -2.12 -19.66
C GLY A 213 -13.78 -2.90 -18.60
N ILE A 214 -13.08 -2.21 -17.67
CA ILE A 214 -12.35 -2.89 -16.59
C ILE A 214 -13.35 -3.27 -15.49
N PRO A 215 -13.48 -4.57 -15.15
CA PRO A 215 -14.52 -5.08 -14.26
C PRO A 215 -14.22 -4.82 -12.77
N MET A 216 -13.97 -3.57 -12.38
CA MET A 216 -13.77 -3.21 -10.97
C MET A 216 -15.03 -3.46 -10.15
N LEU A 217 -14.88 -3.84 -8.88
CA LEU A 217 -16.01 -4.14 -7.98
C LEU A 217 -17.15 -3.09 -8.01
N PRO A 218 -16.89 -1.76 -7.91
CA PRO A 218 -17.96 -0.77 -7.99
C PRO A 218 -18.61 -0.64 -9.37
N VAL A 219 -17.94 -1.05 -10.44
CA VAL A 219 -18.52 -1.10 -11.80
C VAL A 219 -19.46 -2.30 -11.92
N VAL A 220 -19.06 -3.46 -11.40
CA VAL A 220 -19.78 -4.74 -11.57
C VAL A 220 -20.91 -4.92 -10.55
N LYS A 221 -20.67 -4.56 -9.29
CA LYS A 221 -21.60 -4.78 -8.16
C LYS A 221 -22.16 -3.50 -7.55
N GLY A 222 -21.75 -2.34 -8.07
CA GLY A 222 -22.24 -1.06 -7.61
C GLY A 222 -21.61 -0.56 -6.30
N PRO A 223 -21.93 0.69 -5.92
CA PRO A 223 -21.34 1.39 -4.79
C PRO A 223 -21.72 0.78 -3.44
N VAL A 224 -22.98 0.35 -3.26
CA VAL A 224 -23.48 -0.21 -1.99
C VAL A 224 -22.72 -1.49 -1.59
N VAL A 225 -22.60 -2.44 -2.53
CA VAL A 225 -21.86 -3.70 -2.28
C VAL A 225 -20.39 -3.41 -2.03
N THR A 226 -19.81 -2.48 -2.78
CA THR A 226 -18.41 -2.07 -2.62
C THR A 226 -18.16 -1.44 -1.25
N ALA A 227 -19.04 -0.54 -0.79
CA ALA A 227 -18.93 0.09 0.52
C ALA A 227 -19.05 -0.92 1.67
N ARG A 228 -19.94 -1.92 1.55
CA ARG A 228 -20.03 -3.02 2.52
C ARG A 228 -18.74 -3.85 2.56
N ALA A 229 -18.18 -4.18 1.40
CA ALA A 229 -16.92 -4.92 1.32
C ALA A 229 -15.75 -4.11 1.91
N ILE A 230 -15.68 -2.81 1.61
CA ILE A 230 -14.72 -1.88 2.22
C ILE A 230 -14.85 -1.89 3.75
N LYS A 231 -16.07 -1.83 4.29
CA LYS A 231 -16.31 -1.92 5.73
C LYS A 231 -15.77 -3.21 6.32
N THR A 232 -16.11 -4.37 5.74
CA THR A 232 -15.62 -5.66 6.21
C THR A 232 -14.08 -5.74 6.22
N TYR A 233 -13.43 -5.39 5.12
CA TYR A 233 -11.96 -5.37 5.05
C TYR A 233 -11.34 -4.32 5.99
N GLY A 234 -12.00 -3.19 6.21
CA GLY A 234 -11.58 -2.16 7.16
C GLY A 234 -11.56 -2.67 8.61
N TRP A 235 -12.61 -3.38 9.02
CA TRP A 235 -12.67 -4.02 10.35
C TRP A 235 -11.62 -5.12 10.51
N ILE A 236 -11.43 -5.96 9.49
CA ILE A 236 -10.37 -7.00 9.48
C ILE A 236 -8.99 -6.35 9.56
N THR A 237 -8.77 -5.24 8.86
CA THR A 237 -7.51 -4.48 8.92
C THR A 237 -7.24 -3.97 10.34
N VAL A 238 -8.25 -3.46 11.03
CA VAL A 238 -8.11 -3.01 12.42
C VAL A 238 -7.80 -4.18 13.36
N LEU A 239 -8.52 -5.29 13.24
CA LEU A 239 -8.23 -6.50 14.02
C LEU A 239 -6.78 -6.97 13.79
N LEU A 240 -6.39 -7.15 12.52
CA LEU A 240 -5.07 -7.68 12.19
C LEU A 240 -3.94 -6.72 12.57
N SER A 241 -4.14 -5.40 12.37
CA SER A 241 -3.15 -4.41 12.81
C SER A 241 -2.98 -4.39 14.33
N SER A 242 -4.05 -4.65 15.10
CA SER A 242 -4.00 -4.70 16.56
C SER A 242 -3.19 -5.89 17.07
N LEU A 243 -3.19 -7.01 16.32
CA LEU A 243 -2.33 -8.16 16.62
C LEU A 243 -0.83 -7.87 16.46
N GLY A 244 -0.46 -6.71 15.88
CA GLY A 244 0.92 -6.24 15.79
C GLY A 244 1.59 -6.06 17.16
N VAL A 245 0.81 -5.86 18.22
CA VAL A 245 1.29 -5.85 19.61
C VAL A 245 2.09 -7.11 19.94
N PHE A 246 1.67 -8.26 19.40
CA PHE A 246 2.30 -9.57 19.63
C PHE A 246 3.31 -9.95 18.55
N ALA A 247 3.24 -9.34 17.37
CA ALA A 247 4.17 -9.60 16.28
C ALA A 247 5.53 -8.92 16.48
N LEU A 248 5.55 -7.83 17.26
CA LEU A 248 6.77 -7.09 17.60
C LEU A 248 7.61 -7.84 18.65
N PRO A 249 8.94 -7.98 18.47
CA PRO A 249 9.79 -8.59 19.48
C PRO A 249 9.94 -7.73 20.76
N SER A 250 9.72 -6.41 20.67
CA SER A 250 9.66 -5.50 21.82
C SER A 250 8.81 -4.26 21.49
N GLY A 251 8.38 -3.53 22.51
CA GLY A 251 7.60 -2.29 22.33
C GLY A 251 6.13 -2.49 21.96
N GLY A 252 5.60 -3.70 22.09
CA GLY A 252 4.24 -4.05 21.68
C GLY A 252 3.15 -3.18 22.34
N ALA A 253 3.26 -2.88 23.64
CA ALA A 253 2.26 -2.06 24.32
C ALA A 253 2.29 -0.60 23.82
N PHE A 254 3.49 -0.06 23.56
CA PHE A 254 3.64 1.27 22.97
C PHE A 254 2.96 1.33 21.59
N TYR A 255 3.24 0.34 20.73
CA TYR A 255 2.57 0.19 19.44
C TYR A 255 1.04 0.17 19.59
N GLY A 256 0.53 -0.69 20.48
CA GLY A 256 -0.91 -0.88 20.67
C GLY A 256 -1.64 0.40 21.08
N VAL A 257 -1.09 1.13 22.06
CA VAL A 257 -1.69 2.39 22.54
C VAL A 257 -1.65 3.46 21.43
N MET A 258 -0.51 3.62 20.76
CA MET A 258 -0.35 4.63 19.71
C MET A 258 -1.15 4.31 18.44
N LEU A 259 -1.52 3.04 18.23
CA LEU A 259 -2.35 2.62 17.11
C LEU A 259 -3.83 2.98 17.28
N LEU A 260 -4.33 3.15 18.53
CA LEU A 260 -5.76 3.39 18.80
C LEU A 260 -6.37 4.55 17.99
N PRO A 261 -5.74 5.74 17.89
CA PRO A 261 -6.30 6.85 17.09
C PRO A 261 -6.37 6.52 15.59
N TYR A 262 -5.40 5.76 15.07
CA TYR A 262 -5.38 5.31 13.68
C TYR A 262 -6.54 4.36 13.39
N ASN A 263 -6.74 3.37 14.26
CA ASN A 263 -7.83 2.39 14.18
C ASN A 263 -9.20 3.07 14.31
N ALA A 264 -9.38 3.91 15.33
CA ALA A 264 -10.65 4.61 15.56
C ALA A 264 -11.06 5.45 14.34
N ARG A 265 -10.13 6.20 13.76
CA ARG A 265 -10.41 7.02 12.57
C ARG A 265 -10.68 6.17 11.32
N LEU A 266 -9.98 5.04 11.15
CA LEU A 266 -10.24 4.14 10.04
C LEU A 266 -11.67 3.55 10.12
N LEU A 267 -12.06 3.04 11.30
CA LEU A 267 -13.41 2.52 11.55
C LEU A 267 -14.48 3.60 11.27
N GLN A 268 -14.29 4.80 11.81
CA GLN A 268 -15.19 5.92 11.57
C GLN A 268 -15.39 6.21 10.07
N LEU A 269 -14.32 6.17 9.27
CA LEU A 269 -14.40 6.47 7.84
C LEU A 269 -15.05 5.34 7.03
N VAL A 270 -14.75 4.07 7.33
CA VAL A 270 -15.41 2.95 6.63
C VAL A 270 -16.88 2.84 6.98
N ASP A 271 -17.25 3.14 8.24
CA ASP A 271 -18.65 3.15 8.66
C ASP A 271 -19.41 4.32 8.03
N ARG A 272 -18.83 5.54 7.99
CA ARG A 272 -19.42 6.68 7.28
C ARG A 272 -19.64 6.41 5.79
N LEU A 273 -18.68 5.78 5.12
CA LEU A 273 -18.84 5.39 3.71
C LEU A 273 -19.92 4.32 3.54
N SER A 274 -20.09 3.42 4.51
CA SER A 274 -21.16 2.41 4.46
C SER A 274 -22.57 3.00 4.59
N LEU A 275 -22.71 4.15 5.26
CA LEU A 275 -23.98 4.86 5.42
C LEU A 275 -24.34 5.73 4.20
N ASP A 276 -23.35 6.27 3.49
CA ASP A 276 -23.56 7.00 2.21
C ASP A 276 -22.59 6.47 1.12
N PRO A 277 -22.90 5.30 0.50
CA PRO A 277 -22.00 4.62 -0.44
C PRO A 277 -21.66 5.41 -1.71
N ASP A 278 -22.48 6.39 -2.09
CA ASP A 278 -22.26 7.24 -3.27
C ASP A 278 -21.48 8.53 -2.94
N SER A 279 -21.13 8.76 -1.68
CA SER A 279 -20.36 9.94 -1.29
C SER A 279 -18.91 9.87 -1.76
N LEU A 280 -18.62 10.59 -2.85
CA LEU A 280 -17.26 10.76 -3.34
C LEU A 280 -16.36 11.44 -2.28
N VAL A 281 -16.91 12.32 -1.44
CA VAL A 281 -16.16 12.97 -0.35
C VAL A 281 -15.69 11.93 0.66
N ASN A 282 -16.58 11.03 1.09
CA ASN A 282 -16.24 9.97 2.04
C ASN A 282 -15.22 8.99 1.42
N ALA A 283 -15.42 8.60 0.17
CA ALA A 283 -14.50 7.72 -0.54
C ALA A 283 -13.08 8.34 -0.65
N LYS A 284 -12.98 9.63 -0.98
CA LYS A 284 -11.70 10.36 -1.01
C LYS A 284 -11.06 10.47 0.37
N ALA A 285 -11.84 10.78 1.40
CA ALA A 285 -11.35 10.87 2.77
C ALA A 285 -10.77 9.54 3.24
N LEU A 286 -11.48 8.44 3.00
CA LEU A 286 -11.03 7.09 3.32
C LEU A 286 -9.76 6.73 2.55
N PHE A 287 -9.72 6.94 1.23
CA PHE A 287 -8.54 6.66 0.42
C PHE A 287 -7.28 7.37 0.92
N ARG A 288 -7.41 8.65 1.29
CA ARG A 288 -6.27 9.44 1.81
C ARG A 288 -5.86 8.98 3.22
N TRP A 289 -6.84 8.72 4.08
CA TRP A 289 -6.57 8.26 5.43
C TRP A 289 -5.93 6.88 5.42
N SER A 290 -6.35 5.96 4.55
CA SER A 290 -5.82 4.61 4.54
C SER A 290 -4.34 4.57 4.12
N ILE A 291 -3.86 5.52 3.29
CA ILE A 291 -2.43 5.71 3.01
C ILE A 291 -1.69 6.13 4.29
N LEU A 292 -2.20 7.18 4.97
CA LEU A 292 -1.63 7.66 6.22
C LEU A 292 -1.66 6.60 7.31
N TYR A 293 -2.69 5.77 7.34
CA TYR A 293 -2.84 4.66 8.26
C TYR A 293 -1.70 3.66 8.08
N LEU A 294 -1.45 3.20 6.84
CA LEU A 294 -0.41 2.20 6.61
C LEU A 294 0.99 2.79 6.85
N PHE A 295 1.25 4.03 6.43
CA PHE A 295 2.48 4.73 6.83
C PHE A 295 2.63 4.84 8.34
N GLY A 296 1.54 5.18 9.04
CA GLY A 296 1.49 5.30 10.49
C GLY A 296 1.81 3.97 11.17
N VAL A 297 1.20 2.86 10.73
CA VAL A 297 1.52 1.52 11.22
C VAL A 297 3.01 1.23 11.04
N CYS A 298 3.57 1.42 9.85
CA CYS A 298 4.99 1.16 9.60
C CYS A 298 5.92 2.04 10.45
N LEU A 299 5.57 3.31 10.63
CA LEU A 299 6.32 4.22 11.50
C LEU A 299 6.25 3.77 12.97
N LEU A 300 5.08 3.38 13.45
CA LEU A 300 4.90 2.89 14.81
C LEU A 300 5.69 1.59 15.04
N LEU A 301 5.75 0.68 14.07
CA LEU A 301 6.59 -0.52 14.16
C LEU A 301 8.06 -0.14 14.38
N ILE A 302 8.58 0.84 13.63
CA ILE A 302 9.96 1.31 13.77
C ILE A 302 10.18 1.97 15.16
N LEU A 303 9.30 2.89 15.55
CA LEU A 303 9.41 3.61 16.84
C LEU A 303 9.30 2.66 18.04
N SER A 304 8.54 1.58 17.90
CA SER A 304 8.37 0.57 18.95
C SER A 304 9.65 -0.22 19.23
N ARG A 305 10.62 -0.20 18.31
CA ARG A 305 11.92 -0.87 18.48
C ARG A 305 12.97 0.02 19.15
N THR A 306 12.56 1.14 19.74
CA THR A 306 13.44 1.99 20.56
C THR A 306 13.43 1.56 22.03
N ASP A 307 14.50 1.87 22.76
CA ASP A 307 14.60 1.54 24.19
C ASP A 307 13.50 2.18 25.02
N LEU A 308 13.09 3.40 24.66
CA LEU A 308 12.00 4.11 25.31
C LEU A 308 10.66 3.36 25.17
N ALA A 309 10.35 2.87 23.97
CA ALA A 309 9.12 2.11 23.73
C ALA A 309 9.15 0.72 24.40
N SER A 310 10.33 0.09 24.47
CA SER A 310 10.53 -1.14 25.23
C SER A 310 10.31 -0.91 26.72
N GLY A 311 10.92 0.14 27.29
CA GLY A 311 10.73 0.54 28.69
C GLY A 311 9.28 0.83 29.03
N PHE A 312 8.55 1.55 28.17
CA PHE A 312 7.12 1.76 28.31
C PHE A 312 6.35 0.44 28.38
N THR A 313 6.68 -0.52 27.52
CA THR A 313 6.03 -1.84 27.52
C THR A 313 6.29 -2.60 28.81
N HIS A 314 7.51 -2.56 29.34
CA HIS A 314 7.83 -3.16 30.64
C HIS A 314 7.04 -2.53 31.79
N GLN A 315 6.91 -1.21 31.81
CA GLN A 315 6.13 -0.50 32.84
C GLN A 315 4.65 -0.88 32.78
N VAL A 316 4.07 -0.99 31.58
CA VAL A 316 2.68 -1.43 31.40
C VAL A 316 2.48 -2.86 31.91
N ILE A 317 3.39 -3.79 31.56
CA ILE A 317 3.32 -5.18 32.04
C ILE A 317 3.44 -5.22 33.57
N GLN A 318 4.37 -4.47 34.15
CA GLN A 318 4.53 -4.39 35.61
C GLN A 318 3.25 -3.91 36.29
N LEU A 319 2.65 -2.82 35.80
CA LEU A 319 1.36 -2.28 36.29
C LEU A 319 0.23 -3.30 36.24
N LEU A 320 0.14 -4.09 35.17
CA LEU A 320 -0.88 -5.13 35.02
C LEU A 320 -0.61 -6.38 35.87
N SER A 321 0.65 -6.61 36.26
CA SER A 321 1.08 -7.77 37.05
C SER A 321 1.07 -7.52 38.56
N LEU A 322 0.87 -6.28 39.01
CA LEU A 322 0.71 -5.98 40.43
C LEU A 322 -0.51 -6.76 40.95
N PRO A 323 -0.38 -7.54 42.04
CA PRO A 323 -1.54 -8.20 42.62
C PRO A 323 -2.54 -7.12 42.97
N THR A 324 -3.78 -7.26 42.50
CA THR A 324 -4.90 -6.44 42.95
C THR A 324 -5.14 -6.79 44.42
N GLY A 325 -4.30 -6.23 45.28
CA GLY A 325 -4.39 -6.33 46.73
C GLY A 325 -5.64 -5.61 47.18
N VAL A 326 -6.76 -6.33 47.13
CA VAL A 326 -7.89 -6.07 47.99
C VAL A 326 -7.58 -6.83 49.27
N HIS A 327 -7.35 -6.05 50.32
CA HIS A 327 -7.23 -6.46 51.71
C HIS A 327 -8.39 -7.34 52.17
#